data_AF-A0A9D1J7U1-F1
#
_entry.id   AF-A0A9D1J7U1-F1
#
_cell.length_a   1.000
_cell.length_b   1.000
_cell.length_c   1.000
_cell.angle_alpha   90.00
_cell.angle_beta   90.00
_cell.angle_gamma   90.00
#
_symmetry.space_group_name_H-M   'P 1'
#
loop_
_entity.id
_entity.type
_entity.pdbx_description
1 polymer ?
#
loop_
_entity_poly.entity_id
_entity_poly.type
_entity_poly.pdbx_seq_one_letter_code
_entity_poly.pdbx_strand_id
1 'polypeptide(L)'
;MVNNSKAFKLAKYAVMFATIFVAMMLDRVISLGLPTATAACVLLVTFSFCYLDDSWLTGVLSCTLFGLASFFKEFIFPSSVAGFPVYYWPIITVLPRIAMGAVAFGVYRLMLLATAKMRNKYTRQTICITVATFFGLVTNTVLFLSTLNLFNQLAGKEYNSLVVVIKGVLLTNILPEYLISMILAPHIVLGVRRGLKLGLEGNNWKHDESEKNPA
;
A
#
# COMPACT_ATOMS: atom_id res chain seq x y z
N MET A 1 12.02 34.13 -5.97
CA MET A 1 12.21 32.71 -6.34
C MET A 1 11.50 31.86 -5.29
N VAL A 2 10.23 31.52 -5.51
CA VAL A 2 9.45 30.72 -4.57
C VAL A 2 10.01 29.29 -4.60
N ASN A 3 10.25 28.71 -3.43
CA ASN A 3 10.84 27.39 -3.25
C ASN A 3 9.95 26.29 -3.88
N ASN A 4 10.16 26.05 -5.17
CA ASN A 4 9.37 25.20 -6.07
C ASN A 4 9.36 23.73 -5.61
N SER A 5 10.34 23.32 -4.81
CA SER A 5 10.47 21.95 -4.28
C SER A 5 9.30 21.54 -3.36
N LYS A 6 8.75 22.47 -2.56
CA LYS A 6 7.65 22.17 -1.62
C LYS A 6 6.32 22.03 -2.35
N ALA A 7 6.03 22.92 -3.28
CA ALA A 7 4.83 22.87 -4.10
C ALA A 7 4.81 21.60 -4.96
N PHE A 8 5.95 21.23 -5.55
CA PHE A 8 6.09 19.99 -6.32
C PHE A 8 5.88 18.73 -5.45
N LYS A 9 6.48 18.67 -4.26
CA LYS A 9 6.27 17.55 -3.32
C LYS A 9 4.80 17.43 -2.88
N LEU A 10 4.15 18.56 -2.60
CA LEU A 10 2.73 18.58 -2.24
C LEU A 10 1.86 18.08 -3.40
N ALA A 11 2.11 18.56 -4.63
CA ALA A 11 1.41 18.10 -5.82
C ALA A 11 1.59 16.59 -6.04
N LYS A 12 2.81 16.06 -5.84
CA LYS A 12 3.08 14.62 -5.91
C LYS A 12 2.23 13.83 -4.91
N TYR A 13 2.17 14.25 -3.65
CA TYR A 13 1.36 13.58 -2.63
C TYR A 13 -0.15 13.69 -2.91
N ALA A 14 -0.61 14.82 -3.46
CA ALA A 14 -2.01 14.99 -3.87
C ALA A 14 -2.37 14.02 -5.02
N VAL A 15 -1.51 13.89 -6.03
CA VAL A 15 -1.69 12.93 -7.13
C VAL A 15 -1.65 11.50 -6.63
N MET A 16 -0.74 11.16 -5.69
CA MET A 16 -0.72 9.85 -5.04
C MET A 16 -2.03 9.56 -4.31
N PHE A 17 -2.56 10.50 -3.53
CA PHE A 17 -3.84 10.31 -2.85
C PHE A 17 -5.00 10.12 -3.83
N ALA A 18 -5.07 10.96 -4.87
CA ALA A 18 -6.12 10.88 -5.89
C ALA A 18 -6.09 9.55 -6.64
N THR A 19 -4.92 9.09 -7.06
CA THR A 19 -4.76 7.80 -7.78
C THR A 19 -5.08 6.60 -6.88
N ILE A 20 -4.68 6.61 -5.61
CA ILE A 20 -5.06 5.59 -4.64
C ILE A 20 -6.58 5.58 -4.45
N PHE A 21 -7.21 6.75 -4.32
CA PHE A 21 -8.66 6.85 -4.16
C PHE A 21 -9.42 6.34 -5.40
N VAL A 22 -8.96 6.69 -6.62
CA VAL A 22 -9.54 6.19 -7.87
C VAL A 22 -9.38 4.68 -8.00
N ALA A 23 -8.19 4.14 -7.69
CA ALA A 23 -7.95 2.69 -7.70
C ALA A 23 -8.89 1.96 -6.72
N MET A 24 -9.14 2.57 -5.56
CA MET A 24 -10.08 2.05 -4.57
C MET A 24 -11.55 2.10 -5.03
N MET A 25 -11.95 3.15 -5.76
CA MET A 25 -13.28 3.20 -6.39
C MET A 25 -13.41 2.14 -7.50
N LEU A 26 -12.33 1.91 -8.26
CA LEU A 26 -12.31 0.87 -9.30
C LEU A 26 -12.48 -0.53 -8.68
N ASP A 27 -11.74 -0.81 -7.61
CA ASP A 27 -11.88 -2.04 -6.83
C ASP A 27 -13.32 -2.25 -6.33
N ARG A 28 -14.00 -1.18 -5.90
CA ARG A 28 -15.42 -1.20 -5.54
C ARG A 28 -16.30 -1.58 -6.72
N VAL A 29 -16.09 -0.99 -7.90
CA VAL A 29 -16.87 -1.29 -9.11
C VAL A 29 -16.68 -2.74 -9.57
N ILE A 30 -15.44 -3.23 -9.53
CA ILE A 30 -15.13 -4.64 -9.83
C ILE A 30 -15.81 -5.57 -8.83
N SER A 31 -15.79 -5.21 -7.55
CA SER A 31 -16.48 -5.93 -6.46
C SER A 31 -18.02 -5.89 -6.53
N LEU A 32 -18.61 -5.05 -7.39
CA LEU A 32 -20.06 -5.07 -7.65
C LEU A 32 -20.43 -6.11 -8.71
N GLY A 33 -19.49 -6.44 -9.62
CA GLY A 33 -19.67 -7.45 -10.66
C GLY A 33 -19.26 -8.87 -10.26
N LEU A 34 -18.46 -9.00 -9.19
CA LEU A 34 -18.04 -10.27 -8.62
C LEU A 34 -18.55 -10.38 -7.17
N PRO A 35 -18.95 -11.56 -6.66
CA PRO A 35 -19.46 -11.72 -5.29
C PRO A 35 -18.40 -11.56 -4.18
N THR A 36 -17.33 -10.81 -4.43
CA THR A 36 -16.13 -10.74 -3.59
C THR A 36 -15.57 -9.33 -3.53
N ALA A 37 -15.16 -8.89 -2.35
CA ALA A 37 -14.52 -7.60 -2.13
C ALA A 37 -13.06 -7.66 -2.61
N THR A 38 -12.82 -7.25 -3.86
CA THR A 38 -11.48 -7.21 -4.46
C THR A 38 -10.75 -5.94 -4.04
N ALA A 39 -9.54 -6.06 -3.46
CA ALA A 39 -8.65 -4.93 -3.13
C ALA A 39 -7.34 -4.96 -3.94
N ALA A 40 -7.33 -5.66 -5.07
CA ALA A 40 -6.12 -5.89 -5.86
C ALA A 40 -5.54 -4.60 -6.44
N CYS A 41 -6.36 -3.73 -7.03
CA CYS A 41 -5.86 -2.55 -7.74
C CYS A 41 -5.30 -1.50 -6.78
N VAL A 42 -5.99 -1.25 -5.65
CA VAL A 42 -5.52 -0.27 -4.66
C VAL A 42 -4.22 -0.69 -4.02
N LEU A 43 -4.07 -1.98 -3.65
CA LEU A 43 -2.82 -2.50 -3.10
C LEU A 43 -1.67 -2.35 -4.11
N LEU A 44 -1.91 -2.70 -5.37
CA LEU A 44 -0.93 -2.56 -6.44
C LEU A 44 -0.44 -1.12 -6.60
N VAL A 45 -1.38 -0.17 -6.65
CA VAL A 45 -1.07 1.26 -6.82
C VAL A 45 -0.34 1.79 -5.58
N THR A 46 -0.80 1.46 -4.37
CA THR A 46 -0.16 1.90 -3.12
C THR A 46 1.26 1.36 -2.99
N PHE A 47 1.49 0.07 -3.24
CA PHE A 47 2.84 -0.49 -3.21
C PHE A 47 3.74 0.09 -4.30
N SER A 48 3.18 0.36 -5.49
CA SER A 48 3.94 0.98 -6.56
C SER A 48 4.48 2.35 -6.15
N PHE A 49 3.66 3.16 -5.47
CA PHE A 49 4.11 4.44 -4.91
C PHE A 49 5.03 4.28 -3.70
N CYS A 50 4.81 3.26 -2.87
CA CYS A 50 5.64 2.97 -1.70
C CYS A 50 7.10 2.72 -2.09
N TYR A 51 7.32 1.98 -3.18
CA TYR A 51 8.66 1.69 -3.69
C TYR A 51 9.09 2.65 -4.80
N LEU A 52 8.30 3.65 -5.19
CA LEU A 52 8.66 4.52 -6.32
C LEU A 52 9.93 5.33 -6.01
N ASP A 53 9.95 5.95 -4.82
CA ASP A 53 11.09 6.68 -4.28
C ASP A 53 11.73 5.88 -3.14
N ASP A 54 13.06 5.90 -3.02
CA ASP A 54 13.79 5.33 -1.88
C ASP A 54 13.70 6.23 -0.64
N SER A 55 12.49 6.67 -0.28
CA SER A 55 12.27 7.52 0.89
C SER A 55 11.29 6.85 1.86
N TRP A 56 11.72 6.71 3.11
CA TRP A 56 10.89 6.14 4.18
C TRP A 56 9.57 6.89 4.34
N LEU A 57 9.62 8.22 4.18
CA LEU A 57 8.47 9.10 4.36
C LEU A 57 7.43 8.89 3.25
N THR A 58 7.83 8.80 1.99
CA THR A 58 6.90 8.50 0.88
C THR A 58 6.29 7.10 1.01
N GLY A 59 7.09 6.13 1.46
CA GLY A 59 6.66 4.75 1.71
C GLY A 59 5.54 4.66 2.74
N VAL A 60 5.79 5.16 3.95
CA VAL A 60 4.79 5.18 5.02
C VAL A 60 3.60 6.06 4.65
N LEU A 61 3.84 7.25 4.09
CA LEU A 61 2.76 8.19 3.73
C LEU A 61 1.82 7.60 2.68
N SER A 62 2.32 6.88 1.67
CA SER A 62 1.47 6.23 0.66
C SER A 62 0.48 5.24 1.29
N CYS A 63 0.93 4.47 2.29
CA CYS A 63 0.08 3.53 3.01
C CYS A 63 -0.86 4.24 4.01
N THR A 64 -0.42 5.33 4.64
CA THR A 64 -1.29 6.19 5.46
C THR A 64 -2.42 6.79 4.63
N LEU A 65 -2.10 7.31 3.44
CA LEU A 65 -3.06 7.87 2.49
C LEU A 65 -4.06 6.82 2.02
N PHE A 66 -3.62 5.58 1.81
CA PHE A 66 -4.50 4.44 1.56
C PHE A 66 -5.44 4.14 2.73
N GLY A 67 -4.93 4.14 3.98
CA GLY A 67 -5.76 3.99 5.17
C GLY A 67 -6.82 5.08 5.30
N LEU A 68 -6.44 6.34 5.04
CA LEU A 68 -7.33 7.49 5.09
C LEU A 68 -8.40 7.43 3.96
N ALA A 69 -7.99 7.08 2.74
CA ALA A 69 -8.90 6.87 1.63
C ALA A 69 -9.91 5.75 1.92
N SER A 70 -9.48 4.68 2.61
CA SER A 70 -10.34 3.56 2.99
C SER A 70 -11.42 4.01 3.97
N PHE A 71 -11.05 4.82 4.96
CA PHE A 71 -11.99 5.44 5.90
C PHE A 71 -13.02 6.33 5.19
N PHE A 72 -12.58 7.22 4.29
CA PHE A 72 -13.49 8.08 3.53
C PHE A 72 -14.45 7.27 2.64
N LYS A 73 -13.94 6.24 1.95
CA LYS A 73 -14.79 5.34 1.15
C LYS A 73 -15.84 4.68 2.02
N GLU A 74 -15.49 4.18 3.19
CA GLU A 74 -16.44 3.49 4.08
C GLU A 74 -17.48 4.42 4.67
N PHE A 75 -17.12 5.66 4.94
CA PHE A 75 -18.05 6.69 5.37
C PHE A 75 -19.10 7.01 4.30
N ILE A 76 -18.69 7.11 3.03
CA ILE A 76 -19.59 7.47 1.90
C ILE A 76 -20.35 6.25 1.36
N PHE A 77 -19.67 5.10 1.26
CA PHE A 77 -20.16 3.86 0.66
C PHE A 77 -19.92 2.67 1.60
N PRO A 78 -20.78 2.45 2.61
CA PRO A 78 -20.67 1.28 3.47
C PRO A 78 -20.74 0.01 2.62
N SER A 79 -19.76 -0.89 2.78
CA SER A 79 -19.77 -2.23 2.17
C SER A 79 -20.60 -3.17 3.04
N SER A 80 -21.18 -4.23 2.49
CA SER A 80 -21.92 -5.28 3.23
C SER A 80 -21.07 -5.99 4.30
N VAL A 81 -19.76 -6.13 4.09
CA VAL A 81 -18.77 -6.62 5.09
C VAL A 81 -18.41 -5.54 6.13
N ALA A 82 -18.68 -4.27 5.81
CA ALA A 82 -18.36 -3.08 6.61
C ALA A 82 -19.61 -2.42 7.22
N GLY A 83 -20.77 -3.08 7.20
CA GLY A 83 -21.97 -2.66 7.96
C GLY A 83 -21.80 -2.79 9.49
N PHE A 84 -20.61 -3.18 9.95
CA PHE A 84 -20.28 -3.26 11.37
C PHE A 84 -19.73 -1.92 11.87
N PRO A 85 -20.15 -1.45 13.06
CA PRO A 85 -19.73 -0.16 13.64
C PRO A 85 -18.21 -0.02 13.89
N VAL A 86 -17.44 -1.07 13.62
CA VAL A 86 -15.99 -1.17 13.78
C VAL A 86 -15.25 -0.32 12.72
N TYR A 87 -15.79 -0.18 11.50
CA TYR A 87 -15.13 0.59 10.44
C TYR A 87 -15.28 2.12 10.56
N TYR A 88 -16.20 2.62 11.40
CA TYR A 88 -16.29 4.05 11.72
C TYR A 88 -15.12 4.55 12.56
N TRP A 89 -14.32 3.65 13.11
CA TRP A 89 -13.14 4.04 13.88
C TRP A 89 -11.93 4.17 12.95
N PRO A 90 -11.44 5.41 12.69
CA PRO A 90 -10.33 5.64 11.76
C PRO A 90 -9.05 4.93 12.20
N ILE A 91 -8.93 4.59 13.49
CA ILE A 91 -7.81 3.82 14.04
C ILE A 91 -7.73 2.43 13.42
N ILE A 92 -8.86 1.76 13.19
CA ILE A 92 -8.90 0.37 12.75
C ILE A 92 -8.56 0.23 11.27
N THR A 93 -8.88 1.26 10.48
CA THR A 93 -8.51 1.33 9.08
C THR A 93 -7.10 1.85 8.93
N VAL A 94 -6.73 2.98 9.54
CA VAL A 94 -5.45 3.65 9.30
C VAL A 94 -4.26 2.92 9.93
N LEU A 95 -4.39 2.41 11.16
CA LEU A 95 -3.25 1.85 11.91
C LEU A 95 -2.61 0.63 11.23
N PRO A 96 -3.36 -0.39 10.77
CA PRO A 96 -2.77 -1.53 10.05
C PRO A 96 -2.05 -1.12 8.77
N ARG A 97 -2.49 -0.03 8.11
CA ARG A 97 -1.90 0.44 6.86
C ARG A 97 -0.63 1.25 7.10
N ILE A 98 -0.57 2.07 8.15
CA ILE A 98 0.68 2.73 8.56
C ILE A 98 1.75 1.67 8.87
N ALA A 99 1.41 0.69 9.69
CA ALA A 99 2.33 -0.38 10.08
C ALA A 99 2.76 -1.25 8.90
N MET A 100 1.83 -1.59 7.99
CA MET A 100 2.13 -2.24 6.71
C MET A 100 3.17 -1.46 5.90
N GLY A 101 3.02 -0.14 5.76
CA GLY A 101 3.97 0.70 5.03
C GLY A 101 5.36 0.73 5.68
N ALA A 102 5.40 0.80 7.01
CA ALA A 102 6.65 0.77 7.77
C ALA A 102 7.38 -0.57 7.63
N VAL A 103 6.66 -1.70 7.73
CA VAL A 103 7.24 -3.04 7.59
C VAL A 103 7.65 -3.31 6.14
N ALA A 104 6.81 -2.97 5.17
CA ALA A 104 7.13 -3.12 3.75
C ALA A 104 8.42 -2.39 3.37
N PHE A 105 8.55 -1.11 3.75
CA PHE A 105 9.75 -0.33 3.43
C PHE A 105 10.97 -0.79 4.24
N GLY A 106 10.78 -1.16 5.51
CA GLY A 106 11.84 -1.74 6.34
C GLY A 106 12.41 -3.02 5.73
N VAL A 107 11.55 -3.95 5.31
CA VAL A 107 11.96 -5.20 4.64
C VAL A 107 12.62 -4.90 3.30
N TYR A 108 12.11 -3.95 2.52
CA TYR A 108 12.73 -3.53 1.26
C TYR A 108 14.18 -3.04 1.45
N ARG A 109 14.42 -2.19 2.47
CA ARG A 109 15.77 -1.69 2.80
C ARG A 109 16.70 -2.80 3.30
N LEU A 110 16.20 -3.70 4.16
CA LEU A 110 16.97 -4.86 4.63
C LEU A 110 17.33 -5.81 3.48
N MET A 111 16.39 -6.05 2.58
CA MET A 111 16.62 -6.89 1.40
C MET A 111 17.60 -6.24 0.43
N LEU A 112 17.56 -4.91 0.25
CA LEU A 112 18.57 -4.20 -0.54
C LEU A 112 19.99 -4.37 0.02
N LEU A 113 20.14 -4.32 1.34
CA LEU A 113 21.42 -4.56 2.02
C LEU A 113 21.87 -6.02 1.87
N ALA A 114 20.97 -6.98 2.10
CA ALA A 114 21.27 -8.41 1.99
C ALA A 114 21.64 -8.83 0.55
N THR A 115 21.02 -8.19 -0.45
CA THR A 115 21.21 -8.50 -1.87
C THR A 115 22.25 -7.60 -2.56
N ALA A 116 23.02 -6.82 -1.78
CA ALA A 116 24.03 -5.90 -2.30
C ALA A 116 25.09 -6.58 -3.20
N LYS A 117 25.34 -7.88 -3.00
CA LYS A 117 26.31 -8.68 -3.79
C LYS A 117 25.78 -9.16 -5.15
N MET A 118 24.50 -8.96 -5.47
CA MET A 118 23.94 -9.41 -6.74
C MET A 118 24.36 -8.51 -7.92
N ARG A 119 24.92 -9.13 -8.97
CA ARG A 119 25.40 -8.44 -10.17
C ARG A 119 24.26 -7.88 -11.04
N ASN A 120 23.07 -8.50 -11.03
CA ASN A 120 21.93 -8.06 -11.83
C ASN A 120 20.99 -7.14 -11.02
N LYS A 121 21.03 -5.84 -11.32
CA LYS A 121 20.23 -4.81 -10.64
C LYS A 121 18.72 -4.98 -10.82
N TYR A 122 18.26 -5.50 -11.98
CA TYR A 122 16.83 -5.73 -12.25
C TYR A 122 16.27 -6.86 -11.41
N THR A 123 16.97 -8.01 -11.39
CA THR A 123 16.57 -9.17 -10.59
C THR A 123 16.63 -8.84 -9.09
N ARG A 124 17.64 -8.08 -8.66
CA ARG A 124 17.75 -7.59 -7.28
C ARG A 124 16.51 -6.80 -6.86
N GLN A 125 16.15 -5.77 -7.64
CA GLN A 125 15.00 -4.91 -7.33
C GLN A 125 13.69 -5.69 -7.34
N THR A 126 13.52 -6.60 -8.30
CA THR A 126 12.33 -7.47 -8.40
C THR A 126 12.16 -8.31 -7.12
N ILE A 127 13.23 -9.00 -6.69
CA ILE A 127 13.21 -9.82 -5.47
C ILE A 127 12.94 -8.96 -4.23
N CYS A 128 13.61 -7.80 -4.10
CA CYS A 128 13.40 -6.92 -2.95
C CYS A 128 11.95 -6.43 -2.86
N ILE A 129 11.36 -5.98 -3.98
CA ILE A 129 9.98 -5.47 -4.02
C ILE A 129 8.99 -6.60 -3.74
N THR A 130 9.17 -7.79 -4.33
CA THR A 130 8.27 -8.92 -4.09
C THR A 130 8.28 -9.37 -2.63
N VAL A 131 9.47 -9.54 -2.04
CA VAL A 131 9.60 -9.95 -0.63
C VAL A 131 9.04 -8.88 0.31
N ALA A 132 9.35 -7.60 0.07
CA ALA A 132 8.81 -6.50 0.84
C ALA A 132 7.28 -6.41 0.76
N THR A 133 6.72 -6.61 -0.44
CA THR A 133 5.26 -6.61 -0.67
C THR A 133 4.60 -7.75 0.10
N PHE A 134 5.18 -8.96 0.09
CA PHE A 134 4.69 -10.08 0.88
C PHE A 134 4.63 -9.78 2.38
N PHE A 135 5.73 -9.29 2.98
CA PHE A 135 5.75 -8.96 4.41
C PHE A 135 4.81 -7.79 4.76
N GLY A 136 4.69 -6.79 3.88
CA GLY A 136 3.73 -5.70 4.03
C GLY A 136 2.29 -6.22 4.06
N LEU A 137 1.93 -7.07 3.11
CA LEU A 137 0.61 -7.69 3.00
C LEU A 137 0.29 -8.55 4.23
N VAL A 138 1.18 -9.45 4.63
CA VAL A 138 1.02 -10.29 5.83
C VAL A 138 0.80 -9.41 7.08
N THR A 139 1.61 -8.36 7.23
CA THR A 139 1.47 -7.41 8.34
C THR A 139 0.10 -6.72 8.34
N ASN A 140 -0.39 -6.32 7.17
CA ASN A 140 -1.72 -5.72 7.03
C ASN A 140 -2.81 -6.67 7.50
N THR A 141 -2.82 -7.92 7.02
CA THR A 141 -3.85 -8.90 7.39
C THR A 141 -3.78 -9.30 8.85
N VAL A 142 -2.59 -9.57 9.38
CA VAL A 142 -2.42 -9.94 10.79
C VAL A 142 -2.89 -8.81 11.70
N LEU A 143 -2.46 -7.57 11.44
CA LEU A 143 -2.88 -6.42 12.24
C LEU A 143 -4.37 -6.16 12.11
N PHE A 144 -4.90 -6.20 10.89
CA PHE A 144 -6.31 -5.97 10.65
C PHE A 144 -7.19 -7.00 11.37
N LEU A 145 -6.87 -8.29 11.27
CA LEU A 145 -7.57 -9.36 11.98
C LEU A 145 -7.41 -9.23 13.50
N SER A 146 -6.23 -8.81 13.98
CA SER A 146 -5.97 -8.61 15.40
C SER A 146 -6.79 -7.46 15.97
N THR A 147 -6.84 -6.33 15.27
CA THR A 147 -7.65 -5.16 15.67
C THR A 147 -9.14 -5.48 15.64
N LEU A 148 -9.60 -6.22 14.62
CA LEU A 148 -10.98 -6.70 14.57
C LEU A 148 -11.31 -7.61 15.78
N ASN A 149 -10.43 -8.55 16.10
CA ASN A 149 -10.66 -9.48 17.21
C ASN A 149 -10.69 -8.77 18.56
N LEU A 150 -9.77 -7.82 18.79
CA LEU A 150 -9.71 -7.02 20.01
C LEU A 150 -10.98 -6.16 20.17
N PHE A 151 -11.45 -5.55 19.08
CA PHE A 151 -12.66 -4.72 19.12
C PHE A 151 -13.93 -5.54 19.35
N ASN A 152 -13.99 -6.76 18.80
CA ASN A 152 -15.09 -7.69 19.08
C ASN A 152 -15.13 -8.10 20.55
N GLN A 153 -13.97 -8.35 21.17
CA GLN A 153 -13.89 -8.64 22.61
C GLN A 153 -14.32 -7.44 23.46
N LEU A 154 -13.92 -6.23 23.11
CA LEU A 154 -14.28 -5.01 23.84
C LEU A 154 -15.75 -4.61 23.67
N ALA A 155 -16.36 -4.89 22.51
CA ALA A 155 -17.76 -4.56 22.22
C ALA A 155 -18.78 -5.56 22.81
N GLY A 156 -18.33 -6.62 23.50
CA GLY A 156 -19.19 -7.58 24.20
C GLY A 156 -20.18 -8.35 23.32
N LYS A 157 -19.95 -8.37 22.00
CA LYS A 157 -20.84 -8.99 21.02
C LYS A 157 -20.22 -10.30 20.53
N GLU A 158 -20.82 -11.43 20.92
CA GLU A 158 -20.50 -12.78 20.42
C GLU A 158 -20.94 -12.95 18.95
N TYR A 159 -20.30 -12.24 18.03
CA TYR A 159 -20.48 -12.46 16.60
C TYR A 159 -19.48 -13.49 16.07
N ASN A 160 -19.40 -14.64 16.77
CA ASN A 160 -18.45 -15.71 16.45
C ASN A 160 -18.67 -16.27 15.02
N SER A 161 -19.91 -16.29 14.54
CA SER A 161 -20.26 -16.69 13.17
C SER A 161 -19.82 -15.67 12.11
N LEU A 162 -19.92 -14.37 12.39
CA LEU A 162 -19.56 -13.32 11.43
C LEU A 162 -18.06 -13.16 11.29
N VAL A 163 -17.28 -13.31 12.37
CA VAL A 163 -15.82 -13.30 12.28
C VAL A 163 -15.32 -14.49 11.46
N VAL A 164 -15.96 -15.66 11.57
CA VAL A 164 -15.61 -16.84 10.76
C VAL A 164 -15.99 -16.65 9.29
N VAL A 165 -17.16 -16.08 8.99
CA VAL A 165 -17.58 -15.77 7.61
C VAL A 165 -16.68 -14.69 7.00
N ILE A 166 -16.38 -13.63 7.74
CA ILE A 166 -15.47 -12.55 7.32
C ILE A 166 -14.06 -13.10 7.10
N LYS A 167 -13.54 -13.93 8.01
CA LYS A 167 -12.23 -14.61 7.85
C LYS A 167 -12.22 -15.55 6.65
N GLY A 168 -13.30 -16.31 6.43
CA GLY A 168 -13.40 -17.24 5.30
C GLY A 168 -13.41 -16.51 3.96
N VAL A 169 -14.25 -15.49 3.82
CA VAL A 169 -14.34 -14.65 2.60
C VAL A 169 -13.06 -13.84 2.40
N LEU A 170 -12.44 -13.33 3.47
CA LEU A 170 -11.15 -12.65 3.38
C LEU A 170 -10.07 -13.61 2.91
N LEU A 171 -9.90 -14.77 3.54
CA LEU A 171 -8.80 -15.69 3.23
C LEU A 171 -8.85 -16.21 1.78
N THR A 172 -10.03 -16.53 1.25
CA THR A 172 -10.15 -17.03 -0.13
C THR A 172 -9.88 -15.96 -1.18
N ASN A 173 -10.16 -14.69 -0.88
CA ASN A 173 -9.97 -13.56 -1.81
C ASN A 173 -8.59 -12.90 -1.70
N ILE A 174 -8.04 -12.87 -0.48
CA ILE A 174 -6.72 -12.32 -0.17
C ILE A 174 -5.62 -13.07 -0.92
N LEU A 175 -5.73 -14.39 -1.05
CA LEU A 175 -4.69 -15.21 -1.68
C LEU A 175 -4.44 -14.84 -3.16
N PRO A 176 -5.46 -14.79 -4.04
CA PRO A 176 -5.31 -14.28 -5.40
C PRO A 176 -4.76 -12.86 -5.46
N GLU A 177 -5.26 -11.95 -4.62
CA GLU A 177 -4.83 -10.55 -4.58
C GLU A 177 -3.36 -10.40 -4.22
N TYR A 178 -2.89 -11.22 -3.29
CA TYR A 178 -1.51 -11.21 -2.84
C TYR A 178 -0.58 -11.69 -3.94
N LEU A 179 -0.96 -12.77 -4.63
CA LEU A 179 -0.19 -13.27 -5.77
C LEU A 179 -0.10 -12.24 -6.89
N ILE A 180 -1.22 -11.62 -7.25
CA ILE A 180 -1.27 -10.54 -8.25
C ILE A 180 -0.38 -9.38 -7.81
N SER A 181 -0.50 -8.91 -6.58
CA SER A 181 0.29 -7.77 -6.07
C SER A 181 1.78 -8.10 -6.01
N MET A 182 2.17 -9.30 -5.58
CA MET A 182 3.56 -9.75 -5.49
C MET A 182 4.25 -9.85 -6.86
N ILE A 183 3.50 -10.27 -7.89
CA ILE A 183 4.00 -10.41 -9.25
C ILE A 183 3.99 -9.06 -9.95
N LEU A 184 2.89 -8.31 -9.93
CA LEU A 184 2.76 -7.09 -10.71
C LEU A 184 3.46 -5.88 -10.09
N ALA A 185 3.54 -5.76 -8.75
CA ALA A 185 4.20 -4.62 -8.11
C ALA A 185 5.63 -4.37 -8.60
N PRO A 186 6.55 -5.36 -8.68
CA PRO A 186 7.89 -5.11 -9.20
C PRO A 186 7.88 -4.69 -10.68
N HIS A 187 6.99 -5.25 -11.51
CA HIS A 187 6.92 -4.90 -12.93
C HIS A 187 6.44 -3.45 -13.12
N ILE A 188 5.43 -3.03 -12.36
CA ILE A 188 4.92 -1.66 -12.41
C ILE A 188 5.97 -0.69 -11.87
N VAL A 189 6.57 -0.96 -10.71
CA VAL A 189 7.61 -0.09 -10.13
C VAL A 189 8.78 0.09 -11.09
N LEU A 190 9.29 -0.99 -11.68
CA LEU A 190 10.40 -0.92 -12.63
C LEU A 190 10.01 -0.23 -13.94
N GLY A 191 8.79 -0.47 -14.43
CA GLY A 191 8.24 0.21 -15.61
C GLY A 191 8.09 1.72 -15.39
N VAL A 192 7.51 2.13 -14.26
CA VAL A 192 7.30 3.53 -13.90
C VAL A 192 8.64 4.22 -13.63
N ARG A 193 9.59 3.57 -12.94
CA ARG A 193 10.96 4.11 -12.75
C ARG A 193 11.67 4.34 -14.09
N ARG A 194 11.48 3.45 -15.06
CA ARG A 194 12.02 3.62 -16.43
C ARG A 194 11.37 4.79 -17.16
N GLY A 195 10.04 4.93 -17.07
CA GLY A 195 9.29 6.04 -17.68
C GLY A 195 9.63 7.40 -17.09
N LEU A 196 9.80 7.48 -15.78
CA LEU A 196 10.15 8.71 -15.05
C LEU A 196 11.65 9.01 -15.02
N LYS A 197 12.50 8.18 -15.65
CA LYS A 197 13.97 8.31 -15.67
C LYS A 197 14.61 8.40 -14.27
N LEU A 198 13.98 7.84 -13.24
CA LEU A 198 14.41 7.88 -11.82
C LEU A 198 15.56 6.90 -11.49
N GLY A 199 16.10 6.20 -12.50
CA GLY A 199 17.09 5.15 -12.30
C GLY A 199 16.50 3.89 -11.67
N LEU A 200 17.25 2.78 -11.71
CA LEU A 200 16.78 1.48 -11.23
C LEU A 200 16.66 1.40 -9.71
N GLU A 201 17.31 2.30 -8.98
CA GLU A 201 17.36 2.31 -7.51
C GLU A 201 16.41 3.34 -6.90
N GLY A 202 15.70 4.14 -7.71
CA GLY A 202 14.86 5.24 -7.20
C GLY A 202 15.67 6.31 -6.46
N ASN A 203 17.00 6.30 -6.64
CA ASN A 203 17.91 7.25 -6.02
C ASN A 203 17.87 8.54 -6.85
N ASN A 204 17.33 9.60 -6.25
CA ASN A 204 17.11 10.92 -6.85
C ASN A 204 18.39 11.69 -7.19
N TRP A 205 19.52 11.01 -7.38
CA TRP A 205 20.84 11.63 -7.54
C TRP A 205 20.88 12.66 -8.68
N LYS A 206 20.12 12.44 -9.76
CA LYS A 206 20.03 13.39 -10.88
C LYS A 206 19.30 14.69 -10.53
N HIS A 207 18.36 14.66 -9.58
CA HIS A 207 17.66 15.87 -9.13
C HIS A 207 18.50 16.65 -8.10
N ASP A 208 19.23 15.95 -7.23
CA ASP A 208 20.15 16.57 -6.27
C ASP A 208 21.38 17.22 -6.96
N GLU A 209 21.85 16.67 -8.08
CA GLU A 209 22.92 17.30 -8.88
C GLU A 209 22.44 18.57 -9.61
N SER A 210 21.19 18.59 -10.09
CA SER A 210 20.60 19.79 -10.71
C SER A 210 20.31 20.92 -9.71
N GLU A 211 20.13 20.60 -8.43
CA GLU A 211 19.94 21.58 -7.36
C GLU A 211 21.28 22.07 -6.77
N LYS A 212 22.35 21.27 -6.89
CA LYS A 212 23.71 21.63 -6.46
C LYS A 212 24.54 22.40 -7.49
N ASN A 213 24.18 22.35 -8.77
CA ASN A 213 24.89 23.07 -9.82
C ASN A 213 23.90 23.83 -10.71
N PRO A 214 23.40 25.00 -10.27
CA PRO A 214 22.65 25.87 -11.16
C PRO A 214 23.63 26.37 -12.24
N ALA A 215 23.41 25.94 -13.48
CA ALA A 215 24.03 26.55 -14.64
C ALA A 215 23.55 28.00 -14.81
#